data_AF-A0A2E4XV46-F1
#
_entry.id   AF-A0A2E4XV46-F1
#
_cell.length_a   1.000
_cell.length_b   1.000
_cell.length_c   1.000
_cell.angle_alpha   90.00
_cell.angle_beta   90.00
_cell.angle_gamma   90.00
#
_symmetry.space_group_name_H-M   'P 1'
#
loop_
_entity.id
_entity.type
_entity.pdbx_description
1 polymer ?
#
loop_
_entity_poly.entity_id
_entity_poly.type
_entity_poly.pdbx_seq_one_letter_code
_entity_poly.pdbx_strand_id
1 'polypeptide(L)'
;EQVGGAPMIDDPDFKSRVASIGIKLQALEITNLRTLAAVNVGKSPGDASSILKIRGTEIEQELNELLMEAMGYYAQPYQPGRLFNQQTNMIPVGPDHAVGLMEEHLLRRAASIYGGSNEIQKNIIAKAIMGL
;
A
#
# COMPACT_ATOMS: atom_id res chain seq x y z
N GLU A 1 8.58 16.51 -4.88
CA GLU A 1 7.88 17.70 -5.40
C GLU A 1 7.85 18.82 -4.38
N GLN A 2 7.52 20.03 -4.84
CA GLN A 2 7.44 21.24 -4.02
C GLN A 2 5.99 21.73 -3.90
N VAL A 3 5.65 22.32 -2.77
CA VAL A 3 4.40 23.06 -2.54
C VAL A 3 4.79 24.49 -2.15
N GLY A 4 4.32 25.50 -2.91
CA GLY A 4 4.64 26.90 -2.62
C GLY A 4 6.14 27.26 -2.68
N GLY A 5 6.95 26.47 -3.39
CA GLY A 5 8.40 26.66 -3.49
C GLY A 5 9.24 26.00 -2.39
N ALA A 6 8.61 25.32 -1.43
CA ALA A 6 9.29 24.49 -0.43
C ALA A 6 9.09 22.99 -0.73
N PRO A 7 10.02 22.11 -0.33
CA PRO A 7 9.82 20.67 -0.39
C PRO A 7 8.50 20.24 0.27
N MET A 8 7.72 19.37 -0.39
CA MET A 8 6.43 18.92 0.14
C MET A 8 6.54 18.20 1.51
N ILE A 9 7.69 17.61 1.81
CA ILE A 9 7.94 16.97 3.11
C ILE A 9 8.03 17.97 4.28
N ASP A 10 8.15 19.27 3.98
CA ASP A 10 8.14 20.33 5.00
C ASP A 10 6.71 20.76 5.38
N ASP A 11 5.70 20.35 4.61
CA ASP A 11 4.30 20.49 5.00
C ASP A 11 4.01 19.60 6.24
N PRO A 12 3.55 20.19 7.37
CA PRO A 12 3.34 19.43 8.60
C PRO A 12 2.31 18.30 8.48
N ASP A 13 1.25 18.48 7.69
CA ASP A 13 0.19 17.50 7.53
C ASP A 13 0.66 16.33 6.65
N PHE A 14 1.35 16.63 5.55
CA PHE A 14 1.98 15.61 4.71
C PHE A 14 3.00 14.79 5.51
N LYS A 15 3.88 15.47 6.25
CA LYS A 15 4.90 14.83 7.10
C LYS A 15 4.28 13.94 8.18
N SER A 16 3.20 14.39 8.81
CA SER A 16 2.46 13.61 9.81
C SER A 16 1.88 12.33 9.20
N ARG A 17 1.34 12.41 7.98
CA ARG A 17 0.80 11.24 7.25
C ARG A 17 1.89 10.25 6.86
N VAL A 18 3.04 10.73 6.37
CA VAL A 18 4.22 9.86 6.12
C VAL A 18 4.61 9.11 7.39
N ALA A 19 4.72 9.82 8.53
CA ALA A 19 5.09 9.21 9.80
C ALA A 19 4.05 8.18 10.27
N SER A 20 2.76 8.48 10.13
CA SER A 20 1.66 7.58 10.46
C SER A 20 1.73 6.27 9.65
N ILE A 21 1.97 6.35 8.34
CA ILE A 21 2.16 5.17 7.49
C ILE A 21 3.39 4.38 7.93
N GLY A 22 4.49 5.05 8.25
CA GLY A 22 5.71 4.41 8.77
C GLY A 22 5.46 3.61 10.06
N ILE A 23 4.72 4.19 11.01
CA ILE A 23 4.33 3.51 12.25
C ILE A 23 3.45 2.28 11.95
N LYS A 24 2.47 2.42 11.05
CA LYS A 24 1.61 1.30 10.65
C LYS A 24 2.41 0.18 9.99
N LEU A 25 3.39 0.51 9.14
CA LEU A 25 4.26 -0.46 8.49
C LEU A 25 5.14 -1.20 9.48
N GLN A 26 5.75 -0.50 10.44
CA GLN A 26 6.52 -1.13 11.53
C GLN A 26 5.65 -2.07 12.38
N ALA A 27 4.43 -1.66 12.70
CA ALA A 27 3.50 -2.52 13.43
C ALA A 27 3.13 -3.78 12.62
N LEU A 28 2.94 -3.65 11.31
CA LEU A 28 2.69 -4.79 10.40
C LEU A 28 3.90 -5.74 10.38
N GLU A 29 5.11 -5.20 10.24
CA GLU A 29 6.36 -5.97 10.24
C GLU A 29 6.52 -6.78 11.53
N ILE A 30 6.35 -6.14 12.69
CA ILE A 30 6.42 -6.83 13.99
C ILE A 30 5.34 -7.92 14.10
N THR A 31 4.14 -7.66 13.61
CA THR A 31 3.04 -8.65 13.59
C THR A 31 3.40 -9.85 12.72
N ASN A 32 4.01 -9.62 11.55
CA ASN A 32 4.49 -10.68 10.68
C ASN A 32 5.58 -11.52 11.35
N LEU A 33 6.58 -10.87 11.96
CA LEU A 33 7.65 -11.54 12.69
C LEU A 33 7.11 -12.39 13.86
N ARG A 34 6.13 -11.89 14.62
CA ARG A 34 5.45 -12.66 15.67
C ARG A 34 4.74 -13.89 15.12
N THR A 35 4.11 -13.76 13.97
CA THR A 35 3.41 -14.86 13.30
C THR A 35 4.39 -15.94 12.86
N LEU A 36 5.49 -15.54 12.21
CA LEU A 36 6.56 -16.45 11.80
C LEU A 36 7.21 -17.14 12.99
N ALA A 37 7.47 -16.42 14.08
CA ALA A 37 8.02 -16.99 15.30
C ALA A 37 7.09 -18.05 15.91
N ALA A 38 5.77 -17.82 15.91
CA ALA A 38 4.79 -18.80 16.37
C ALA A 38 4.77 -20.06 15.48
N VAL A 39 4.80 -19.87 14.15
CA VAL A 39 4.86 -20.97 13.18
C VAL A 39 6.13 -21.80 13.35
N ASN A 40 7.27 -21.15 13.61
CA ASN A 40 8.54 -21.83 13.79
C ASN A 40 8.57 -22.77 15.02
N VAL A 41 7.73 -22.51 16.03
CA VAL A 41 7.56 -23.40 17.20
C VAL A 41 6.38 -24.37 17.04
N GLY A 42 5.90 -24.57 15.81
CA GLY A 42 4.84 -25.53 15.47
C GLY A 42 3.41 -25.06 15.75
N LYS A 43 3.20 -23.78 16.06
CA LYS A 43 1.84 -23.24 16.21
C LYS A 43 1.25 -22.91 14.84
N SER A 44 -0.08 -22.97 14.75
CA SER A 44 -0.78 -22.48 13.56
C SER A 44 -0.67 -20.95 13.48
N PRO A 45 -0.51 -20.35 12.28
CA PRO A 45 -0.57 -18.90 12.09
C PRO A 45 -1.97 -18.33 12.42
N GLY A 46 -3.00 -19.16 12.49
CA GLY A 46 -4.36 -18.74 12.85
C GLY A 46 -4.92 -17.70 11.89
N ASP A 47 -5.59 -16.69 12.45
CA ASP A 47 -6.19 -15.54 11.77
C ASP A 47 -5.17 -14.43 11.45
N ALA A 48 -3.91 -14.60 11.84
CA ALA A 48 -2.87 -13.60 11.60
C ALA A 48 -2.66 -13.35 10.10
N SER A 49 -2.85 -14.35 9.24
CA SER A 49 -2.76 -14.17 7.78
C SER A 49 -3.82 -13.21 7.24
N SER A 50 -5.06 -13.31 7.73
CA SER A 50 -6.16 -12.39 7.40
C SER A 50 -5.89 -10.98 7.90
N ILE A 51 -5.36 -10.84 9.12
CA ILE A 51 -4.97 -9.54 9.70
C ILE A 51 -3.86 -8.89 8.86
N LEU A 52 -2.81 -9.65 8.53
CA LEU A 52 -1.69 -9.18 7.71
C LEU A 52 -2.17 -8.72 6.34
N LYS A 53 -3.10 -9.46 5.70
CA LYS A 53 -3.66 -9.07 4.40
C LYS A 53 -4.43 -7.75 4.50
N ILE A 54 -5.36 -7.63 5.46
CA ILE A 54 -6.16 -6.41 5.62
C ILE A 54 -5.23 -5.21 5.84
N ARG A 55 -4.36 -5.30 6.86
CA ARG A 55 -3.49 -4.18 7.24
C ARG A 55 -2.47 -3.83 6.17
N GLY A 56 -1.89 -4.83 5.51
CA GLY A 56 -0.98 -4.63 4.38
C GLY A 56 -1.64 -3.88 3.23
N THR A 57 -2.84 -4.30 2.81
CA THR A 57 -3.54 -3.64 1.71
C THR A 57 -4.03 -2.23 2.05
N GLU A 58 -4.44 -1.98 3.30
CA GLU A 58 -4.78 -0.62 3.77
C GLU A 58 -3.56 0.30 3.73
N ILE A 59 -2.41 -0.14 4.24
CA ILE A 59 -1.15 0.63 4.20
C ILE A 59 -0.71 0.90 2.77
N GLU A 60 -0.81 -0.10 1.88
CA GLU A 60 -0.45 0.02 0.47
C GLU A 60 -1.31 1.05 -0.26
N GLN A 61 -2.61 1.11 0.02
CA GLN A 61 -3.51 2.11 -0.56
C GLN A 61 -3.21 3.51 -0.03
N GLU A 62 -3.04 3.67 1.29
CA GLU A 62 -2.69 4.95 1.91
C GLU A 62 -1.34 5.49 1.37
N LEU A 63 -0.35 4.61 1.18
CA LEU A 63 0.94 4.98 0.61
C LEU A 63 0.81 5.43 -0.84
N ASN A 64 0.05 4.70 -1.66
CA ASN A 64 -0.16 5.07 -3.06
C ASN A 64 -0.92 6.40 -3.18
N GLU A 65 -1.92 6.65 -2.35
CA GLU A 65 -2.61 7.94 -2.30
C GLU A 65 -1.65 9.08 -1.96
N LEU A 66 -0.75 8.86 -0.99
CA LEU A 66 0.26 9.84 -0.62
C LEU A 66 1.28 10.09 -1.73
N LEU A 67 1.66 9.06 -2.50
CA LEU A 67 2.52 9.19 -3.68
C LEU A 67 1.83 9.98 -4.81
N MET A 68 0.55 9.71 -5.05
CA MET A 68 -0.26 10.46 -6.02
C MET A 68 -0.34 11.94 -5.67
N GLU A 69 -0.60 12.24 -4.39
CA GLU A 69 -0.58 13.61 -3.88
C GLU A 69 0.81 14.23 -4.01
N ALA A 70 1.85 13.46 -3.66
CA ALA A 70 3.24 13.89 -3.76
C ALA A 70 3.62 14.30 -5.18
N MET A 71 3.18 13.55 -6.19
CA MET A 71 3.53 13.82 -7.59
C MET A 71 2.63 14.87 -8.27
N GLY A 72 1.55 15.29 -7.62
CA GLY A 72 0.65 16.34 -8.12
C GLY A 72 0.21 16.11 -9.55
N TYR A 73 0.46 17.08 -10.44
CA TYR A 73 0.07 16.99 -11.85
C TYR A 73 0.72 15.81 -12.59
N TYR A 74 1.93 15.40 -12.19
CA TYR A 74 2.62 14.27 -12.81
C TYR A 74 2.06 12.91 -12.37
N ALA A 75 1.18 12.87 -11.37
CA ALA A 75 0.44 11.67 -10.99
C ALA A 75 -0.71 11.33 -11.94
N GLN A 76 -1.22 12.31 -12.71
CA GLN A 76 -2.42 12.17 -13.53
C GLN A 76 -2.24 11.35 -14.83
N PRO A 77 -1.11 11.44 -15.56
CA PRO A 77 -0.95 10.74 -16.83
C PRO A 77 -1.03 9.21 -16.67
N TYR A 78 -2.04 8.61 -17.29
CA TYR A 78 -2.08 7.16 -17.47
C TYR A 78 -1.15 6.74 -18.61
N GLN A 79 -0.08 6.03 -18.27
CA GLN A 79 0.98 5.63 -19.21
C GLN A 79 1.09 4.09 -19.21
N PRO A 80 0.23 3.37 -19.94
CA PRO A 80 0.11 1.92 -19.84
C PRO A 80 1.41 1.21 -20.25
N GLY A 81 1.69 0.10 -19.55
CA GLY A 81 2.87 -0.73 -19.78
C GLY A 81 4.14 -0.23 -19.10
N ARG A 82 4.12 0.98 -18.52
CA ARG A 82 5.29 1.54 -17.82
C ARG A 82 5.55 0.83 -16.50
N LEU A 83 4.52 0.45 -15.76
CA LEU A 83 4.65 -0.28 -14.50
C LEU A 83 5.39 -1.62 -14.68
N PHE A 84 5.21 -2.27 -15.83
CA PHE A 84 5.79 -3.58 -16.14
C PHE A 84 6.98 -3.51 -17.11
N ASN A 85 7.61 -2.33 -17.26
CA ASN A 85 8.74 -2.11 -18.15
C ASN A 85 8.51 -2.60 -19.59
N GLN A 86 7.28 -2.51 -20.09
CA GLN A 86 6.96 -2.88 -21.46
C GLN A 86 7.58 -1.87 -22.42
N GLN A 87 8.12 -2.37 -23.53
CA GLN A 87 8.62 -1.52 -24.60
C GLN A 87 7.44 -0.75 -25.21
N THR A 88 7.58 0.57 -25.26
CA THR A 88 6.58 1.46 -25.83
C THR A 88 7.26 2.57 -26.61
N ASN A 89 6.66 2.97 -27.73
CA ASN A 89 7.10 4.09 -28.55
C ASN A 89 6.56 5.44 -28.03
N MET A 90 5.83 5.45 -26.91
CA MET A 90 5.35 6.67 -26.29
C MET A 90 6.49 7.41 -25.57
N ILE A 91 6.46 8.73 -25.59
CA ILE A 91 7.38 9.57 -24.80
C ILE A 91 6.85 9.61 -23.35
N PRO A 92 7.69 9.35 -22.33
CA PRO A 92 7.27 9.47 -20.94
C PRO A 92 6.79 10.89 -20.61
N VAL A 93 5.71 10.99 -19.84
CA VAL A 93 5.19 12.26 -19.31
C VAL A 93 5.59 12.37 -17.84
N GLY A 94 6.27 13.46 -17.51
CA GLY A 94 6.74 13.76 -16.15
C GLY A 94 8.17 13.27 -15.86
N PRO A 95 8.67 13.51 -14.64
CA PRO A 95 9.98 13.05 -14.22
C PRO A 95 10.00 11.53 -14.07
N ASP A 96 11.19 10.93 -14.18
CA ASP A 96 11.37 9.46 -14.19
C ASP A 96 10.68 8.75 -13.01
N HIS A 97 10.68 9.35 -11.82
CA HIS A 97 10.06 8.79 -10.61
C HIS A 97 8.53 8.89 -10.56
N ALA A 98 7.89 9.61 -11.48
CA ALA A 98 6.43 9.70 -11.60
C ALA A 98 5.86 8.80 -12.73
N VAL A 99 6.73 8.29 -13.61
CA VAL A 99 6.33 7.47 -14.76
C VAL A 99 5.72 6.16 -14.27
N GLY A 100 4.49 5.86 -14.70
CA GLY A 100 3.77 4.63 -14.33
C GLY A 100 2.99 4.73 -13.00
N LEU A 101 3.09 5.84 -12.26
CA LEU A 101 2.44 5.97 -10.96
C LEU A 101 0.91 5.83 -11.02
N MET A 102 0.25 6.39 -12.04
CA MET A 102 -1.20 6.21 -12.23
C MET A 102 -1.57 4.75 -12.48
N GLU A 103 -0.78 4.03 -13.28
CA GLU A 103 -0.99 2.62 -13.57
C GLU A 103 -0.82 1.78 -12.29
N GLU A 104 0.20 2.08 -11.48
CA GLU A 104 0.38 1.48 -10.17
C GLU A 104 -0.80 1.78 -9.24
N HIS A 105 -1.19 3.05 -9.11
CA HIS A 105 -2.31 3.45 -8.26
C HIS A 105 -3.58 2.64 -8.57
N LEU A 106 -3.92 2.50 -9.85
CA LEU A 106 -5.09 1.73 -10.28
C LEU A 106 -4.96 0.23 -9.96
N LEU A 107 -3.77 -0.36 -10.14
CA LEU A 107 -3.52 -1.75 -9.77
C LEU A 107 -3.65 -1.96 -8.26
N ARG A 108 -3.11 -1.05 -7.45
CA ARG A 108 -3.04 -1.14 -5.99
C ARG A 108 -4.41 -1.01 -5.32
N ARG A 109 -5.37 -0.36 -5.99
CA ARG A 109 -6.78 -0.39 -5.57
C ARG A 109 -7.37 -1.80 -5.61
N ALA A 110 -6.94 -2.66 -6.53
CA ALA A 110 -7.41 -4.03 -6.59
C ALA A 110 -6.88 -4.91 -5.44
N ALA A 111 -5.83 -4.47 -4.72
CA ALA A 111 -5.21 -5.24 -3.63
C ALA A 111 -6.17 -5.54 -2.47
N SER A 112 -7.10 -4.63 -2.17
CA SER A 112 -8.12 -4.88 -1.15
C SER A 112 -9.21 -5.88 -1.59
N ILE A 113 -9.19 -6.34 -2.85
CA ILE A 113 -10.21 -7.20 -3.46
C ILE A 113 -9.65 -8.59 -3.80
N TYR A 114 -8.54 -8.66 -4.53
CA TYR A 114 -8.00 -9.96 -4.96
C TYR A 114 -7.43 -10.74 -3.77
N GLY A 115 -7.40 -12.08 -3.89
CA GLY A 115 -6.97 -12.96 -2.80
C GLY A 115 -7.93 -12.97 -1.59
N GLY A 116 -9.18 -12.53 -1.79
CA GLY A 116 -10.20 -12.37 -0.77
C GLY A 116 -10.31 -10.91 -0.32
N SER A 117 -11.50 -10.33 -0.45
CA SER A 117 -11.70 -8.92 -0.11
C SER A 117 -11.46 -8.66 1.38
N ASN A 118 -11.20 -7.41 1.75
CA ASN A 118 -11.00 -7.04 3.15
C ASN A 118 -12.24 -7.38 4.00
N GLU A 119 -13.44 -7.31 3.45
CA GLU A 119 -14.70 -7.72 4.10
C GLU A 119 -14.74 -9.23 4.33
N ILE A 120 -14.33 -10.03 3.33
CA ILE A 120 -14.24 -11.49 3.48
C ILE A 120 -13.22 -11.86 4.56
N GLN A 121 -12.06 -11.19 4.59
CA GLN A 121 -11.07 -11.43 5.64
C GLN A 121 -11.58 -11.04 7.04
N LYS A 122 -12.31 -9.93 7.16
CA LYS A 122 -12.96 -9.53 8.42
C LYS A 122 -13.98 -10.57 8.88
N ASN A 123 -14.74 -11.17 7.96
CA ASN A 123 -15.66 -12.25 8.26
C ASN A 123 -14.95 -13.53 8.73
N ILE A 124 -13.81 -13.89 8.13
CA ILE A 124 -12.99 -15.02 8.57
C ILE A 124 -12.52 -14.82 10.01
N ILE A 125 -11.98 -13.62 10.31
CA ILE A 125 -11.56 -13.25 11.67
C ILE A 125 -12.75 -13.32 12.64
N ALA A 126 -13.90 -12.76 12.27
CA ALA A 126 -15.09 -12.77 13.13
C ALA A 126 -15.54 -14.21 13.45
N LYS A 127 -15.56 -15.11 12.46
CA LYS A 127 -15.89 -16.52 12.67
C LYS A 127 -14.87 -17.22 13.58
N ALA A 128 -13.59 -16.97 13.38
CA ALA A 128 -12.52 -17.54 14.22
C ALA A 128 -12.67 -17.11 15.69
N ILE A 129 -12.98 -15.83 15.95
CA ILE A 129 -13.20 -15.30 17.29
C ILE A 129 -14.48 -15.86 17.92
N MET A 130 -15.55 -16.02 17.13
CA MET A 130 -16.84 -16.51 17.61
C MET A 130 -16.93 -18.05 17.70
N GLY A 131 -15.95 -18.79 17.17
CA GLY A 131 -15.95 -20.25 17.13
C GLY A 131 -16.99 -20.86 16.18
N LEU A 132 -17.28 -20.17 15.07
CA LEU A 132 -18.30 -20.52 14.07
C LEU A 132 -17.73 -21.20 12.82
#